data_AF-A0A4Y2RCF3-F1
#
_entry.id   AF-A0A4Y2RCF3-F1
#
_cell.length_a   1.000
_cell.length_b   1.000
_cell.length_c   1.000
_cell.angle_alpha   90.00
_cell.angle_beta   90.00
_cell.angle_gamma   90.00
#
_symmetry.space_group_name_H-M   'P 1'
#
loop_
_entity.id
_entity.type
_entity.pdbx_description
1 polymer ?
#
loop_
_entity_poly.entity_id
_entity_poly.type
_entity_poly.pdbx_seq_one_letter_code
_entity_poly.pdbx_strand_id
1 'polypeptide(L)'
;MLPIFKDCTEALLNHFRTFANEGKAVDVKRMYGAFSMDVIASSAFSTKIDSLNDPNNKFVQVAKTVFGQEASLLFLLFCKFTPEERAKRDPYSYIPFGAGPRNCVGMRFALMQIKVCLAHIIASFRVNRCPQTKVPLEFNMGQQGLLQPKEIVVQFEIRTDSRLLK
;
A
#
# COMPACT_ATOMS: atom_id res chain seq x y z
N MET A 1 -11.50 12.93 -10.61
CA MET A 1 -10.64 12.20 -9.65
C MET A 1 -10.99 10.71 -9.56
N LEU A 2 -12.26 10.33 -9.40
CA LEU A 2 -12.67 8.90 -9.44
C LEU A 2 -12.22 8.12 -10.70
N PRO A 3 -12.24 8.69 -11.92
CA PRO A 3 -11.72 7.99 -13.10
C PRO A 3 -10.24 7.63 -12.97
N ILE A 4 -9.41 8.54 -12.46
CA ILE A 4 -7.98 8.30 -12.22
C ILE A 4 -7.78 7.13 -11.25
N PHE A 5 -8.54 7.11 -10.14
CA PHE A 5 -8.48 6.00 -9.20
C PHE A 5 -8.90 4.69 -9.84
N LYS A 6 -9.96 4.70 -10.66
CA LYS A 6 -10.44 3.52 -11.37
C LYS A 6 -9.38 3.00 -12.34
N ASP A 7 -8.85 3.85 -13.20
CA ASP A 7 -7.85 3.50 -14.22
C ASP A 7 -6.58 2.91 -13.59
N CYS A 8 -6.02 3.58 -12.57
CA CYS A 8 -4.84 3.09 -11.85
C CYS A 8 -5.15 1.79 -11.09
N THR A 9 -6.36 1.64 -10.54
CA THR A 9 -6.75 0.42 -9.82
C THR A 9 -6.91 -0.74 -10.80
N GLU A 10 -7.53 -0.53 -11.96
CA GLU A 10 -7.66 -1.55 -13.00
C GLU A 10 -6.30 -2.02 -13.49
N ALA A 11 -5.36 -1.09 -13.71
CA ALA A 11 -3.97 -1.44 -14.03
C ALA A 11 -3.35 -2.34 -12.95
N LEU A 12 -3.47 -1.98 -11.68
CA LEU A 12 -2.97 -2.78 -10.55
C LEU A 12 -3.64 -4.17 -10.49
N LEU A 13 -4.97 -4.24 -10.63
CA LEU A 13 -5.70 -5.51 -10.59
C LEU A 13 -5.32 -6.43 -11.74
N ASN A 14 -5.08 -5.90 -12.94
CA ASN A 14 -4.64 -6.69 -14.09
C ASN A 14 -3.27 -7.32 -13.83
N HIS A 15 -2.34 -6.57 -13.23
CA HIS A 15 -1.07 -7.13 -12.75
C HIS A 15 -1.26 -8.26 -11.75
N PHE A 16 -2.09 -8.05 -10.74
CA PHE A 16 -2.38 -9.09 -9.74
C PHE A 16 -3.07 -10.32 -10.33
N ARG A 17 -3.92 -10.17 -11.34
CA ARG A 17 -4.50 -11.31 -12.08
C ARG A 17 -3.43 -12.12 -12.79
N THR A 18 -2.48 -11.46 -13.47
CA THR A 18 -1.36 -12.15 -14.11
C THR A 18 -0.54 -12.94 -13.11
N PHE A 19 -0.16 -12.32 -11.97
CA PHE A 19 0.59 -13.02 -10.93
C PHE A 19 -0.19 -14.17 -10.27
N ALA A 20 -1.50 -14.00 -10.08
CA ALA A 20 -2.36 -15.05 -9.54
C ALA A 20 -2.47 -16.25 -10.48
N ASN A 21 -2.60 -16.01 -11.79
CA ASN A 21 -2.64 -17.08 -12.80
C ASN A 21 -1.31 -17.83 -12.90
N GLU A 22 -0.19 -17.12 -12.74
CA GLU A 22 1.16 -17.72 -12.74
C GLU A 22 1.52 -18.35 -11.39
N GLY A 23 0.70 -18.17 -10.36
CA GLY A 23 0.99 -18.64 -8.99
C GLY A 23 2.22 -17.99 -8.36
N LYS A 24 2.66 -16.83 -8.86
CA LYS A 24 3.89 -16.17 -8.39
C LYS A 24 3.64 -15.39 -7.11
N ALA A 25 4.66 -15.36 -6.27
CA ALA A 25 4.70 -14.50 -5.10
C ALA A 25 4.93 -13.04 -5.52
N VAL A 26 4.20 -12.11 -4.88
CA VAL A 26 4.18 -10.70 -5.23
C VAL A 26 4.57 -9.86 -4.02
N ASP A 27 5.52 -8.94 -4.20
CA ASP A 27 5.82 -7.91 -3.21
C ASP A 27 4.79 -6.77 -3.29
N VAL A 28 3.81 -6.81 -2.38
CA VAL A 28 2.68 -5.87 -2.35
C VAL A 28 3.14 -4.47 -1.93
N LYS A 29 4.22 -4.35 -1.14
CA LYS A 29 4.76 -3.04 -0.78
C LYS A 29 5.19 -2.29 -2.04
N ARG A 30 5.94 -2.95 -2.92
CA ARG A 30 6.39 -2.37 -4.19
C ARG A 30 5.22 -2.03 -5.10
N MET A 31 4.28 -2.96 -5.28
CA MET A 31 3.15 -2.80 -6.20
C MET A 31 2.22 -1.67 -5.75
N TYR A 32 1.90 -1.62 -4.45
CA TYR A 32 1.08 -0.55 -3.90
C TYR A 32 1.81 0.81 -3.92
N GLY A 33 3.12 0.83 -3.70
CA GLY A 33 3.94 2.05 -3.83
C GLY A 33 3.91 2.62 -5.25
N ALA A 34 4.06 1.77 -6.27
CA ALA A 34 3.95 2.15 -7.67
C ALA A 34 2.54 2.68 -8.02
N PHE A 35 1.49 1.94 -7.64
CA PHE A 35 0.11 2.41 -7.77
C PHE A 35 -0.10 3.76 -7.09
N SER A 36 0.41 3.94 -5.87
CA SER A 36 0.23 5.16 -5.12
C SER A 36 0.87 6.36 -5.82
N MET A 37 2.05 6.14 -6.40
CA MET A 37 2.79 7.14 -7.13
C MET A 37 2.10 7.53 -8.43
N ASP A 38 1.54 6.57 -9.18
CA ASP A 38 0.81 6.85 -10.42
C ASP A 38 -0.45 7.66 -10.17
N VAL A 39 -1.19 7.36 -9.09
CA VAL A 39 -2.35 8.15 -8.67
C VAL A 39 -1.92 9.57 -8.29
N ILE A 40 -0.84 9.74 -7.51
CA ILE A 40 -0.35 11.07 -7.12
C ILE A 40 0.14 11.85 -8.35
N ALA A 41 0.95 11.24 -9.21
CA ALA A 41 1.48 11.86 -10.43
C ALA A 41 0.35 12.32 -11.36
N SER A 42 -0.65 11.45 -11.58
CA SER A 42 -1.79 11.75 -12.44
C SER A 42 -2.72 12.81 -11.84
N SER A 43 -2.90 12.81 -10.52
CA SER A 43 -3.87 13.70 -9.85
C SER A 43 -3.30 15.07 -9.49
N ALA A 44 -2.05 15.14 -9.01
CA ALA A 44 -1.43 16.35 -8.51
C ALA A 44 -0.55 17.06 -9.55
N PHE A 45 0.10 16.28 -10.43
CA PHE A 45 1.03 16.81 -11.44
C PHE A 45 0.51 16.64 -12.87
N SER A 46 -0.72 16.13 -13.03
CA SER A 46 -1.35 15.84 -14.34
C SER A 46 -0.44 15.04 -15.29
N THR A 47 0.47 14.25 -14.72
CA THR A 47 1.48 13.49 -15.46
C THR A 47 1.11 12.02 -15.41
N LYS A 48 0.82 11.44 -16.58
CA LYS A 48 0.59 10.00 -16.67
C LYS A 48 1.92 9.26 -16.59
N ILE A 49 2.04 8.43 -15.57
CA ILE A 49 3.20 7.57 -15.32
C ILE A 49 2.67 6.15 -15.15
N ASP A 50 3.44 5.17 -15.60
CA ASP A 50 3.16 3.75 -15.41
C ASP A 50 4.31 3.13 -14.60
N SER A 51 4.30 3.41 -13.29
CA SER A 51 5.32 2.94 -12.36
C SER A 51 5.23 1.44 -12.10
N LEU A 52 4.11 0.82 -12.45
CA LEU A 52 3.88 -0.63 -12.34
C LEU A 52 4.72 -1.39 -13.38
N ASN A 53 4.73 -0.91 -14.63
CA ASN A 53 5.47 -1.53 -15.73
C ASN A 53 6.90 -0.98 -15.89
N ASP A 54 7.15 0.28 -15.53
CA ASP A 54 8.46 0.91 -15.64
C ASP A 54 9.04 1.31 -14.26
N PRO A 55 9.67 0.37 -13.53
CA PRO A 55 10.27 0.64 -12.23
C PRO A 55 11.53 1.52 -12.29
N ASN A 56 12.04 1.80 -13.49
CA ASN A 56 13.23 2.63 -13.72
C ASN A 56 12.88 4.07 -14.11
N ASN A 57 11.60 4.43 -14.12
CA ASN A 57 11.18 5.80 -14.38
C ASN A 57 11.86 6.78 -13.40
N LYS A 58 12.31 7.94 -13.90
CA LYS A 58 12.93 9.00 -13.10
C LYS A 58 12.10 9.38 -11.87
N PHE A 59 10.77 9.37 -11.99
CA PHE A 59 9.86 9.69 -10.89
C PHE A 59 9.96 8.67 -9.75
N VAL A 60 10.00 7.38 -10.08
CA VAL A 60 10.19 6.27 -9.14
C VAL A 60 11.56 6.33 -8.48
N GLN A 61 12.61 6.66 -9.25
CA GLN A 61 13.97 6.76 -8.73
C GLN A 61 14.10 7.91 -7.74
N VAL A 62 13.61 9.10 -8.09
CA VAL A 62 13.62 10.26 -7.18
C VAL A 62 12.79 9.96 -5.93
N ALA A 63 11.61 9.35 -6.08
CA ALA A 63 10.80 8.95 -4.92
C ALA A 63 11.52 7.94 -4.03
N LYS A 64 12.24 6.96 -4.58
CA LYS A 64 13.06 6.01 -3.81
C LYS A 64 14.22 6.69 -3.09
N THR A 65 14.81 7.75 -3.65
CA THR A 65 15.84 8.53 -2.96
C THR A 65 15.25 9.33 -1.80
N VAL A 66 14.07 9.92 -1.99
CA VAL A 66 13.40 10.72 -0.93
C VAL A 66 12.84 9.83 0.19
N PHE A 67 12.30 8.66 -0.17
CA PHE A 67 11.65 7.73 0.77
C PHE A 67 12.47 6.45 0.99
N GLY A 68 13.78 6.51 0.75
CA GLY A 68 14.71 5.39 0.84
C GLY A 68 14.85 4.83 2.25
N GLN A 69 15.29 3.57 2.34
CA GLN A 69 15.47 2.88 3.61
C GLN A 69 16.93 2.94 4.05
N GLU A 70 17.18 3.40 5.27
CA GLU A 70 18.44 3.15 5.99
C GLU A 70 18.09 2.55 7.35
N ALA A 71 18.88 1.57 7.80
CA ALA A 71 18.54 0.79 8.97
C ALA A 71 18.86 1.54 10.27
N SER A 72 17.86 1.68 11.15
CA SER A 72 18.13 1.69 12.59
C SER A 72 17.01 0.99 13.34
N LEU A 73 17.45 0.08 14.23
CA LEU A 73 16.63 -0.70 15.13
C LEU A 73 16.00 0.23 16.17
N LEU A 74 14.68 0.16 16.29
CA LEU A 74 13.91 0.10 17.54
C LEU A 74 12.56 0.81 17.36
N PHE A 75 11.53 0.08 16.94
CA PHE A 75 10.15 0.30 17.42
C PHE A 75 9.23 -0.85 16.98
N LEU A 76 9.01 -1.83 17.85
CA LEU A 76 8.12 -2.97 17.58
C LEU A 76 7.13 -3.24 18.73
N LEU A 77 6.64 -2.19 19.40
CA LEU A 77 5.72 -2.35 20.53
C LEU A 77 4.25 -1.98 20.25
N PHE A 78 3.93 -1.27 19.17
CA PHE A 78 2.58 -0.69 18.99
C PHE A 78 1.60 -1.47 18.10
N CYS A 79 2.04 -2.50 17.38
CA CYS A 79 1.24 -3.15 16.32
C CYS A 79 0.54 -4.46 16.75
N LYS A 80 -0.09 -4.52 17.94
CA LYS A 80 -0.97 -5.65 18.30
C LYS A 80 -2.40 -5.38 17.86
N PHE A 81 -2.93 -6.15 16.90
CA PHE A 81 -4.28 -5.96 16.34
C PHE A 81 -5.37 -6.79 17.04
N THR A 82 -5.11 -7.27 18.25
CA THR A 82 -6.09 -8.03 19.05
C THR A 82 -7.22 -7.11 19.57
N PRO A 83 -8.47 -7.60 19.66
CA PRO A 83 -9.61 -6.81 20.15
C PRO A 83 -9.38 -6.23 21.55
N GLU A 84 -8.74 -7.00 22.43
CA GLU A 84 -8.43 -6.61 23.81
C GLU A 84 -7.49 -5.38 23.87
N GLU A 85 -6.39 -5.43 23.12
CA GLU A 85 -5.44 -4.31 23.04
C GLU A 85 -6.05 -3.09 22.33
N ARG A 86 -7.03 -3.29 21.44
CA ARG A 86 -7.76 -2.18 20.82
C ARG A 86 -8.63 -1.44 21.84
N ALA A 87 -9.28 -2.16 22.76
CA ALA A 87 -10.16 -1.56 23.78
C ALA A 87 -9.38 -0.73 24.80
N LYS A 88 -8.11 -1.06 25.06
CA LYS A 88 -7.24 -0.33 26.00
C LYS A 88 -6.66 0.97 25.43
N ARG A 89 -6.74 1.20 24.12
CA ARG A 89 -6.16 2.38 23.47
C ARG A 89 -7.01 3.61 23.76
N ASP A 90 -6.36 4.67 24.22
CA ASP A 90 -7.00 5.97 24.35
C ASP A 90 -7.53 6.47 22.99
N PRO A 91 -8.78 6.98 22.90
CA PRO A 91 -9.35 7.47 21.65
C PRO A 91 -8.53 8.57 20.96
N TYR A 92 -7.81 9.40 21.72
CA TYR A 92 -6.94 10.46 21.21
C TYR A 92 -5.53 10.00 20.89
N SER A 93 -5.20 8.71 21.09
CA SER A 93 -3.89 8.16 20.71
C SER A 93 -3.77 7.88 19.20
N TYR A 94 -4.87 7.89 18.44
CA TYR A 94 -4.86 7.58 17.01
C TYR A 94 -4.90 8.84 16.14
N ILE A 95 -3.73 9.41 15.86
CA ILE A 95 -3.58 10.65 15.05
C ILE A 95 -2.59 10.43 13.88
N PRO A 96 -2.85 9.47 12.96
CA PRO A 96 -1.90 9.09 11.91
C PRO A 96 -1.64 10.20 10.86
N PHE A 97 -2.55 11.17 10.76
CA PHE A 97 -2.47 12.29 9.80
C PHE A 97 -2.23 13.64 10.49
N GLY A 98 -1.86 13.64 11.77
CA GLY A 98 -1.78 14.87 12.58
C GLY A 98 -3.15 15.49 12.89
N ALA A 99 -3.14 16.54 13.71
CA ALA A 99 -4.31 17.34 14.07
C ALA A 99 -3.96 18.83 14.05
N GLY A 100 -4.97 19.71 13.95
CA GLY A 100 -4.77 21.16 13.90
C GLY A 100 -4.35 21.70 12.52
N PRO A 101 -3.79 22.93 12.44
CA PRO A 101 -3.53 23.62 11.17
C PRO A 101 -2.40 23.00 10.32
N ARG A 102 -1.64 22.06 10.89
CA ARG A 102 -0.58 21.30 10.22
C ARG A 102 -0.98 19.84 10.00
N ASN A 103 -2.27 19.52 10.04
CA ASN A 103 -2.76 18.19 9.66
C ASN A 103 -2.48 17.91 8.17
N CYS A 104 -2.45 16.63 7.81
CA CYS A 104 -2.20 16.23 6.44
C CYS A 104 -3.32 16.74 5.52
N VAL A 105 -2.97 17.69 4.64
CA VAL A 105 -3.88 18.20 3.60
C VAL A 105 -4.41 17.08 2.70
N GLY A 106 -3.62 16.01 2.52
CA GLY A 106 -3.95 14.84 1.71
C GLY A 106 -4.74 13.73 2.43
N MET A 107 -5.18 13.92 3.69
CA MET A 107 -5.82 12.86 4.48
C MET A 107 -7.02 12.22 3.76
N ARG A 108 -7.95 13.04 3.24
CA ARG A 108 -9.15 12.54 2.55
C ARG A 108 -8.80 11.77 1.27
N PHE A 109 -7.78 12.24 0.56
CA PHE A 109 -7.27 11.62 -0.66
C PHE A 109 -6.62 10.26 -0.35
N ALA A 110 -5.72 10.20 0.64
CA ALA A 110 -5.06 8.96 1.06
C ALA A 110 -6.07 7.91 1.56
N LEU A 111 -7.05 8.33 2.38
CA LEU A 111 -8.09 7.42 2.87
C LEU A 111 -8.98 6.90 1.74
N MET A 112 -9.31 7.72 0.75
CA MET A 112 -10.06 7.29 -0.43
C MET A 112 -9.26 6.27 -1.24
N GLN A 113 -7.99 6.57 -1.50
CA GLN A 113 -7.07 5.69 -2.22
C GLN A 113 -6.96 4.30 -1.57
N ILE A 114 -6.69 4.27 -0.25
CA ILE A 114 -6.54 3.02 0.51
C ILE A 114 -7.85 2.23 0.47
N LYS A 115 -8.99 2.88 0.73
CA LYS A 115 -10.29 2.20 0.81
C LYS A 115 -10.71 1.60 -0.54
N VAL A 116 -10.56 2.37 -1.62
CA VAL A 116 -10.91 1.90 -2.97
C VAL A 116 -10.00 0.75 -3.38
N CYS A 117 -8.69 0.91 -3.24
CA CYS A 117 -7.73 -0.14 -3.57
C CYS A 117 -7.99 -1.42 -2.76
N LEU A 118 -8.15 -1.29 -1.44
CA LEU A 118 -8.40 -2.43 -0.56
C LEU A 118 -9.73 -3.13 -0.86
N ALA A 119 -10.80 -2.37 -1.13
CA ALA A 119 -12.10 -2.92 -1.49
C ALA A 119 -12.01 -3.76 -2.77
N HIS A 120 -11.32 -3.24 -3.80
CA HIS A 120 -11.12 -3.97 -5.05
C HIS A 120 -10.25 -5.21 -4.89
N ILE A 121 -9.20 -5.16 -4.06
CA ILE A 121 -8.34 -6.32 -3.78
C ILE A 121 -9.13 -7.41 -3.07
N ILE A 122 -9.83 -7.08 -1.97
CA ILE A 122 -10.61 -8.06 -1.19
C ILE A 122 -11.77 -8.64 -2.00
N ALA A 123 -12.36 -7.83 -2.88
CA ALA A 123 -13.44 -8.26 -3.76
C ALA A 123 -12.95 -9.17 -4.89
N SER A 124 -11.71 -9.00 -5.38
CA SER A 124 -11.21 -9.73 -6.55
C SER A 124 -10.31 -10.92 -6.20
N PHE A 125 -9.65 -10.90 -5.04
CA PHE A 125 -8.61 -11.86 -4.69
C PHE A 125 -8.72 -12.38 -3.26
N ARG A 126 -8.19 -13.58 -3.03
CA ARG A 126 -7.82 -14.10 -1.71
C ARG A 126 -6.31 -13.92 -1.54
N VAL A 127 -5.91 -13.43 -0.38
CA VAL A 127 -4.51 -13.18 -0.06
C VAL A 127 -4.01 -14.31 0.83
N ASN A 128 -3.08 -15.09 0.31
CA ASN A 128 -2.47 -16.21 1.01
C ASN A 128 -1.01 -15.93 1.34
N ARG A 129 -0.53 -16.57 2.41
CA ARG A 129 0.88 -16.53 2.80
C ARG A 129 1.66 -17.51 1.92
N CYS A 130 2.85 -17.11 1.50
CA CYS A 130 3.79 -17.97 0.79
C CYS A 130 4.99 -18.30 1.69
N PRO A 131 5.83 -19.30 1.34
CA PRO A 131 7.03 -19.62 2.11
C PRO A 131 8.01 -18.43 2.24
N GLN A 132 7.94 -17.46 1.33
CA GLN A 132 8.75 -16.24 1.35
C GLN A 132 8.17 -15.15 2.27
N THR A 133 6.93 -15.30 2.74
CA THR A 133 6.30 -14.34 3.65
C THR A 133 6.95 -14.43 5.04
N LYS A 134 7.73 -13.41 5.42
CA LYS A 134 8.32 -13.31 6.76
C LYS A 134 7.27 -12.95 7.81
N VAL A 135 7.17 -13.76 8.87
CA VAL A 135 6.32 -13.50 10.05
C VAL A 135 7.18 -13.72 11.30
N PRO A 136 7.47 -12.68 12.12
CA PRO A 136 7.00 -11.30 12.04
C PRO A 136 7.63 -10.50 10.88
N LEU A 137 6.94 -9.45 10.43
CA LEU A 137 7.45 -8.56 9.38
C LEU A 137 8.65 -7.74 9.88
N GLU A 138 9.64 -7.57 9.02
CA GLU A 138 10.78 -6.69 9.27
C GLU A 138 10.44 -5.26 8.84
N PHE A 139 10.75 -4.29 9.70
CA PHE A 139 10.56 -2.87 9.44
C PHE A 139 11.89 -2.13 9.43
N ASN A 140 11.97 -1.10 8.59
CA ASN A 140 13.03 -0.12 8.56
C ASN A 140 12.45 1.25 8.85
N MET A 141 13.25 2.10 9.49
CA MET A 141 12.97 3.52 9.55
C MET A 141 13.41 4.14 8.22
N GLY A 142 12.50 4.68 7.42
CA GLY A 142 12.87 5.41 6.21
C GLY A 142 13.65 6.67 6.56
N GLN A 143 14.42 7.21 5.61
CA GLN A 143 15.24 8.42 5.78
C GLN A 143 14.46 9.64 6.33
N GLN A 144 13.12 9.66 6.21
CA GLN A 144 12.24 10.70 6.74
C GLN A 144 11.52 10.32 8.04
N GLY A 145 12.00 9.32 8.79
CA GLY A 145 11.38 8.89 10.05
C GLY A 145 10.05 8.14 9.88
N LEU A 146 9.76 7.66 8.67
CA LEU A 146 8.57 6.86 8.38
C LEU A 146 8.86 5.38 8.61
N LEU A 147 8.04 4.72 9.44
CA LEU A 147 8.10 3.28 9.60
C LEU A 147 7.63 2.59 8.31
N GLN A 148 8.52 1.85 7.67
CA GLN A 148 8.22 1.14 6.44
C GLN A 148 8.59 -0.34 6.56
N PRO A 149 7.73 -1.29 6.17
CA PRO A 149 8.12 -2.69 6.05
C PRO A 149 9.24 -2.84 5.02
N LYS A 150 10.16 -3.81 5.16
CA LYS A 150 11.18 -4.08 4.13
C LYS A 150 10.56 -4.63 2.86
N GLU A 151 9.86 -5.75 2.99
CA GLU A 151 9.22 -6.50 1.92
C GLU A 151 7.92 -7.11 2.46
N ILE A 152 6.85 -7.11 1.64
CA ILE A 152 5.60 -7.80 1.98
C ILE A 152 5.25 -8.70 0.81
N VAL A 153 5.79 -9.91 0.85
CA VAL A 153 5.58 -10.91 -0.19
C VAL A 153 4.37 -11.77 0.16
N VAL A 154 3.39 -11.84 -0.73
CA VAL A 154 2.18 -12.68 -0.59
C VAL A 154 1.81 -13.32 -1.92
N GLN A 155 0.96 -14.33 -1.87
CA GLN A 155 0.40 -14.96 -3.06
C GLN A 155 -1.08 -14.59 -3.20
N PHE A 156 -1.51 -14.29 -4.42
CA PHE A 156 -2.90 -13.98 -4.72
C PHE A 156 -3.58 -15.17 -5.40
N GLU A 157 -4.81 -15.45 -4.99
CA GLU A 157 -5.72 -16.37 -5.67
C GLU A 157 -6.94 -15.60 -6.15
N ILE A 158 -7.41 -15.87 -7.37
CA ILE A 158 -8.60 -15.19 -7.91
C ILE A 158 -9.84 -15.64 -7.15
N ARG A 159 -10.64 -14.68 -6.71
CA ARG A 159 -11.84 -14.92 -5.93
C ARG A 159 -13.06 -15.05 -6.83
N THR A 160 -13.74 -16.19 -6.80
CA THR A 160 -14.97 -16.45 -7.57
C THR A 160 -16.26 -16.23 -6.76
N ASP A 161 -16.17 -16.19 -5.43
CA ASP A 161 -17.33 -16.09 -4.52
C ASP A 161 -17.79 -14.66 -4.21
N SER A 162 -17.13 -13.64 -4.78
CA SER A 162 -17.39 -12.25 -4.44
C SER A 162 -18.75 -11.75 -4.96
N ARG A 163 -19.56 -11.19 -4.06
CA ARG A 163 -20.85 -10.55 -4.39
C ARG A 163 -20.72 -9.06 -4.74
N LEU A 164 -19.54 -8.47 -4.56
CA LEU A 164 -19.31 -7.01 -4.62
C LEU A 164 -18.98 -6.48 -6.02
N LEU A 165 -18.69 -7.36 -6.99
CA LEU A 165 -18.30 -7.01 -8.37
C LEU A 165 -19.24 -7.63 -9.42
N LYS A 166 -20.46 -8.02 -9.00
CA LYS A 166 -21.54 -8.44 -9.91
C LYS A 166 -22.37 -7.24 -10.35
#